data_AF-A0A2A2LVA3-F1
#
_entry.id   AF-A0A2A2LVA3-F1
#
_cell.length_a   1.000
_cell.length_b   1.000
_cell.length_c   1.000
_cell.angle_alpha   90.00
_cell.angle_beta   90.00
_cell.angle_gamma   90.00
#
_symmetry.space_group_name_H-M   'P 1'
#
loop_
_entity.id
_entity.type
_entity.pdbx_description
1 polymer ?
#
loop_
_entity_poly.entity_id
_entity_poly.type
_entity_poly.pdbx_seq_one_letter_code
_entity_poly.pdbx_strand_id
1 'polypeptide(L)'
;MLHIWSVAEHVRSVSGNVKSSVAEHVRSVSENMKDLTLRIWSVAEHVRSVRYTTATRNQKINITVLIEALCPDCQQLIVNELYPNVYTKFKDYVNIEFIPYGNARILSNGTIQCQHGEEECKINKFESCLIDAVQTQDQYVPLIYCLENQLMKQTPFEDAAEKCFKQLSVSDQTQRMIQGCLVTSLSEKLQKKAADLTANVWPEKHRFVPWILFNGVSIESVQSWADIIPTLICSCAFENNFLQAIAKVEFELEDSYFRIGLNTTDMIVWKWTDGSMFNYWDWSQGEPVGEKCAAMLISDRKWSAYPCSAAENFVCSGDDVEMTTTTTAKPIKTTRQPMQTTMKTMPPISTTKFANYSAMPMTTTYYPDYYNPVVADVVFLIDISAESNTSLDAFKQFIQIVSEPWSIGQGKNQTRIALVAVESFQSYIAYTLPSFSSREHFLRELDVFFNTYHNIQEKQALEDALKKVSSPPFMSPEGGYRNETMNHAIIYLTSTEKFYDYPYPIASNIRYYEWYGIVTVGYNLTEDSDDIYYISGGADCSFFPHNMTEMISNTVNSVQNLVWKASQ
;
A
#
# COMPACT_ATOMS: atom_id res chain seq x y z
N MET A 1 -0.79 47.92 -27.64
CA MET A 1 -2.04 47.96 -28.45
C MET A 1 -2.48 49.35 -28.93
N LEU A 2 -1.71 50.43 -28.72
CA LEU A 2 -2.11 51.78 -29.18
C LEU A 2 -1.29 52.35 -30.36
N HIS A 3 -0.30 51.62 -30.89
CA HIS A 3 0.45 52.03 -32.09
C HIS A 3 0.15 51.20 -33.36
N ILE A 4 -0.65 50.13 -33.24
CA ILE A 4 -0.97 49.22 -34.36
C ILE A 4 -2.21 49.68 -35.14
N TRP A 5 -3.04 50.53 -34.55
CA TRP A 5 -4.26 51.03 -35.20
C TRP A 5 -4.00 52.16 -36.21
N SER A 6 -2.88 52.90 -36.06
CA SER A 6 -2.54 54.04 -36.94
C SER A 6 -1.96 53.62 -38.29
N VAL A 7 -1.33 52.44 -38.39
CA VAL A 7 -0.70 51.96 -39.62
C VAL A 7 -1.71 51.27 -40.54
N ALA A 8 -2.80 50.72 -40.00
CA ALA A 8 -3.81 49.99 -40.76
C ALA A 8 -4.66 50.89 -41.69
N GLU A 9 -4.87 52.17 -41.35
CA GLU A 9 -5.64 53.10 -42.20
C GLU A 9 -4.83 53.67 -43.37
N HIS A 10 -3.49 53.68 -43.31
CA HIS A 10 -2.65 54.20 -44.40
C HIS A 10 -2.38 53.17 -45.52
N VAL A 11 -2.65 51.89 -45.30
CA VAL A 11 -2.42 50.80 -46.28
C VAL A 11 -3.61 50.60 -47.23
N ARG A 12 -4.70 51.36 -47.07
CA ARG A 12 -5.86 51.31 -47.99
C ARG A 12 -5.69 52.11 -49.29
N SER A 13 -4.60 52.87 -49.50
CA SER A 13 -4.43 53.72 -50.68
C SER A 13 -3.24 53.42 -51.61
N VAL A 14 -2.47 52.32 -51.42
CA VAL A 14 -1.26 52.06 -52.24
C VAL A 14 -1.32 50.70 -52.95
N SER A 15 -0.80 50.68 -54.19
CA SER A 15 -0.91 49.62 -55.20
C SER A 15 -0.31 48.26 -54.80
N GLY A 16 -0.79 47.20 -55.46
CA GLY A 16 -0.65 45.79 -55.05
C GLY A 16 0.77 45.26 -54.85
N ASN A 17 1.81 45.88 -55.43
CA ASN A 17 3.19 45.40 -55.31
C ASN A 17 3.88 45.80 -53.99
N VAL A 18 3.38 46.82 -53.28
CA VAL A 18 3.93 47.19 -51.94
C VAL A 18 3.39 46.28 -50.84
N LYS A 19 2.20 45.68 -51.05
CA LYS A 19 1.58 44.77 -50.07
C LYS A 19 2.34 43.45 -49.90
N SER A 20 2.98 42.92 -50.94
CA SER A 20 3.75 41.67 -50.84
C SER A 20 5.07 41.86 -50.08
N SER A 21 5.81 42.94 -50.37
CA SER A 21 7.08 43.24 -49.71
C SER A 21 6.89 43.57 -48.22
N VAL A 22 5.85 44.33 -47.87
CA VAL A 22 5.52 44.60 -46.45
C VAL A 22 5.04 43.34 -45.75
N ALA A 23 4.28 42.46 -46.42
CA ALA A 23 3.86 41.19 -45.84
C ALA A 23 5.04 40.23 -45.58
N GLU A 24 6.03 40.18 -46.48
CA GLU A 24 7.27 39.40 -46.28
C GLU A 24 8.12 39.97 -45.15
N HIS A 25 8.25 41.30 -45.06
CA HIS A 25 9.00 41.93 -43.97
C HIS A 25 8.33 41.72 -42.60
N VAL A 26 7.00 41.82 -42.54
CA VAL A 26 6.22 41.49 -41.33
C VAL A 26 6.33 40.00 -40.98
N ARG A 27 6.39 39.10 -41.97
CA ARG A 27 6.65 37.67 -41.74
C ARG A 27 8.04 37.43 -41.15
N SER A 28 9.08 38.05 -41.72
CA SER A 28 10.46 37.94 -41.24
C SER A 28 10.62 38.49 -39.82
N VAL A 29 10.02 39.64 -39.51
CA VAL A 29 10.01 40.21 -38.16
C VAL A 29 9.20 39.33 -37.20
N SER A 30 8.09 38.74 -37.65
CA SER A 30 7.31 37.79 -36.85
C SER A 30 8.07 36.50 -36.58
N GLU A 31 8.85 35.97 -37.53
CA GLU A 31 9.66 34.77 -37.32
C GLU A 31 10.88 35.04 -36.44
N ASN A 32 11.53 36.18 -36.59
CA ASN A 32 12.62 36.60 -35.69
C ASN A 32 12.11 36.88 -34.27
N MET A 33 10.91 37.45 -34.11
CA MET A 33 10.25 37.57 -32.80
C MET A 33 9.93 36.19 -32.23
N LYS A 34 9.46 35.22 -33.03
CA LYS A 34 9.22 33.84 -32.58
C LYS A 34 10.52 33.15 -32.14
N ASP A 35 11.63 33.31 -32.86
CA ASP A 35 12.94 32.74 -32.47
C ASP A 35 13.48 33.40 -31.20
N LEU A 36 13.32 34.72 -31.04
CA LEU A 36 13.68 35.42 -29.81
C LEU A 36 12.79 34.98 -28.63
N THR A 37 11.50 34.77 -28.88
CA THR A 37 10.55 34.27 -27.87
C THR A 37 10.91 32.84 -27.46
N LEU A 38 11.26 31.96 -28.41
CA LEU A 38 11.70 30.58 -28.16
C LEU A 38 13.04 30.51 -27.40
N ARG A 39 14.00 31.40 -27.71
CA ARG A 39 15.28 31.49 -26.97
C ARG A 39 15.09 32.06 -25.56
N ILE A 40 14.22 33.05 -25.39
CA ILE A 40 13.85 33.58 -24.06
C ILE A 40 13.09 32.53 -23.25
N TRP A 41 12.22 31.75 -23.90
CA TRP A 41 11.52 30.61 -23.28
C TRP A 41 12.51 29.52 -22.86
N SER A 42 13.47 29.15 -23.71
CA SER A 42 14.53 28.19 -23.39
C SER A 42 15.43 28.63 -22.23
N VAL A 43 15.78 29.92 -22.14
CA VAL A 43 16.56 30.46 -21.02
C VAL A 43 15.70 30.56 -19.74
N ALA A 44 14.42 30.92 -19.86
CA ALA A 44 13.48 30.96 -18.74
C ALA A 44 13.18 29.57 -18.18
N GLU A 45 13.04 28.55 -19.03
CA GLU A 45 12.92 27.12 -18.71
C GLU A 45 14.18 26.61 -17.99
N HIS A 46 15.38 26.96 -18.48
CA HIS A 46 16.63 26.56 -17.84
C HIS A 46 16.85 27.24 -16.48
N VAL A 47 16.48 28.52 -16.35
CA VAL A 47 16.52 29.26 -15.06
C VAL A 47 15.43 28.78 -14.10
N ARG A 48 14.25 28.37 -14.59
CA ARG A 48 13.18 27.71 -13.80
C ARG A 48 13.61 26.35 -13.28
N SER A 49 14.22 25.51 -14.11
CA SER A 49 14.78 24.20 -13.72
C SER A 49 15.85 24.35 -12.63
N VAL A 50 16.77 25.31 -12.76
CA VAL A 50 17.81 25.56 -11.74
C VAL A 50 17.21 26.07 -10.42
N ARG A 51 16.22 26.96 -10.45
CA ARG A 51 15.53 27.44 -9.24
C ARG A 51 14.67 26.36 -8.59
N TYR A 52 14.02 25.51 -9.38
CA TYR A 52 13.27 24.33 -8.94
C TYR A 52 14.19 23.33 -8.24
N THR A 53 15.30 22.91 -8.87
CA THR A 53 16.30 22.03 -8.24
C THR A 53 16.95 22.65 -7.00
N THR A 54 16.96 23.99 -6.86
CA THR A 54 17.51 24.69 -5.68
C THR A 54 16.48 24.84 -4.55
N ALA A 55 15.19 24.96 -4.87
CA ALA A 55 14.09 25.05 -3.90
C ALA A 55 13.61 23.68 -3.40
N THR A 56 13.79 22.62 -4.21
CA THR A 56 13.42 21.24 -3.85
C THR A 56 14.59 20.40 -3.36
N ARG A 57 15.83 20.88 -3.52
CA ARG A 57 17.03 20.31 -2.88
C ARG A 57 16.92 20.41 -1.36
N ASN A 58 17.24 19.31 -0.68
CA ASN A 58 17.63 19.25 0.74
C ASN A 58 16.52 19.20 1.81
N GLN A 59 15.29 18.76 1.52
CA GLN A 59 14.38 18.30 2.59
C GLN A 59 14.45 16.78 2.70
N LYS A 60 14.89 16.28 3.85
CA LYS A 60 14.98 14.85 4.15
C LYS A 60 13.60 14.29 4.49
N ILE A 61 13.29 13.09 4.02
CA ILE A 61 12.10 12.33 4.44
C ILE A 61 12.37 11.78 5.85
N ASN A 62 11.51 12.10 6.82
CA ASN A 62 11.60 11.52 8.15
C ASN A 62 10.99 10.13 8.14
N ILE A 63 11.77 9.11 8.49
CA ILE A 63 11.32 7.72 8.64
C ILE A 63 11.42 7.39 10.13
N THR A 64 10.29 7.40 10.84
CA THR A 64 10.23 7.03 12.25
C THR A 64 9.84 5.56 12.35
N VAL A 65 10.61 4.75 13.07
CA VAL A 65 10.42 3.31 13.18
C VAL A 65 10.20 2.97 14.65
N LEU A 66 8.99 2.53 14.98
CA LEU A 66 8.66 1.96 16.29
C LEU A 66 9.19 0.53 16.32
N ILE A 67 10.07 0.25 17.27
CA ILE A 67 10.75 -1.03 17.40
C ILE A 67 10.71 -1.48 18.85
N GLU A 68 10.90 -2.77 19.08
CA GLU A 68 11.32 -3.31 20.38
C GLU A 68 12.53 -4.22 20.18
N ALA A 69 13.44 -4.17 21.14
CA ALA A 69 14.59 -5.05 21.17
C ALA A 69 14.14 -6.51 21.29
N LEU A 70 14.95 -7.44 20.76
CA LEU A 70 14.67 -8.89 20.74
C LEU A 70 13.47 -9.32 19.88
N CYS A 71 12.75 -8.39 19.23
CA CYS A 71 11.75 -8.73 18.23
C CYS A 71 12.44 -9.18 16.92
N PRO A 72 12.22 -10.42 16.45
CA PRO A 72 12.86 -10.93 15.23
C PRO A 72 12.55 -10.10 13.98
N ASP A 73 11.32 -9.57 13.85
CA ASP A 73 10.92 -8.78 12.69
C ASP A 73 11.52 -7.37 12.73
N CYS A 74 11.63 -6.74 13.90
CA CYS A 74 12.32 -5.46 14.07
C CYS A 74 13.79 -5.60 13.68
N GLN A 75 14.41 -6.68 14.16
CA GLN A 75 15.77 -7.05 13.85
C GLN A 75 16.00 -7.27 12.36
N GLN A 76 15.14 -8.05 11.70
CA GLN A 76 15.21 -8.28 10.26
C GLN A 76 15.04 -6.99 9.47
N LEU A 77 14.07 -6.14 9.81
CA LEU A 77 13.88 -4.84 9.17
C LEU A 77 15.15 -3.98 9.26
N ILE A 78 15.76 -3.88 10.45
CA ILE A 78 16.95 -3.06 10.66
C ILE A 78 18.15 -3.63 9.90
N VAL A 79 18.38 -4.93 10.00
CA VAL A 79 19.59 -5.59 9.51
C VAL A 79 19.56 -5.85 8.01
N ASN A 80 18.40 -6.18 7.45
CA ASN A 80 18.27 -6.57 6.05
C ASN A 80 17.82 -5.41 5.15
N GLU A 81 17.05 -4.44 5.67
CA GLU A 81 16.46 -3.37 4.84
C GLU A 81 16.93 -1.98 5.23
N LEU A 82 16.63 -1.50 6.45
CA LEU A 82 16.85 -0.10 6.82
C LEU A 82 18.33 0.29 6.75
N TYR A 83 19.24 -0.54 7.26
CA TYR A 83 20.66 -0.19 7.19
C TYR A 83 21.24 -0.33 5.77
N PRO A 84 21.24 -1.53 5.14
CA PRO A 84 21.93 -1.73 3.86
C PRO A 84 21.20 -1.14 2.66
N ASN A 85 19.87 -1.03 2.67
CA ASN A 85 19.10 -0.56 1.52
C ASN A 85 18.60 0.87 1.65
N VAL A 86 18.32 1.35 2.87
CA VAL A 86 17.82 2.71 3.07
C VAL A 86 18.94 3.66 3.50
N TYR A 87 19.56 3.43 4.65
CA TYR A 87 20.56 4.33 5.21
C TYR A 87 21.79 4.46 4.32
N THR A 88 22.46 3.37 3.95
CA THR A 88 23.72 3.47 3.19
C THR A 88 23.54 4.09 1.79
N LYS A 89 22.35 3.99 1.19
CA LYS A 89 22.04 4.49 -0.16
C LYS A 89 21.37 5.87 -0.16
N PHE A 90 20.57 6.19 0.86
CA PHE A 90 19.69 7.35 0.88
C PHE A 90 19.85 8.25 2.12
N LYS A 91 20.84 8.06 3.01
CA LYS A 91 21.01 8.88 4.24
C LYS A 91 21.05 10.40 4.03
N ASP A 92 21.42 10.87 2.85
CA ASP A 92 21.41 12.31 2.52
C ASP A 92 19.99 12.83 2.21
N TYR A 93 19.06 11.92 1.89
CA TYR A 93 17.67 12.18 1.56
C TYR A 93 16.69 11.74 2.65
N VAL A 94 17.14 11.01 3.67
CA VAL A 94 16.29 10.54 4.76
C VAL A 94 16.84 10.91 6.13
N ASN A 95 15.93 11.00 7.10
CA ASN A 95 16.24 11.05 8.52
C ASN A 95 15.56 9.87 9.19
N ILE A 96 16.35 8.89 9.63
CA ILE A 96 15.83 7.70 10.29
C ILE A 96 15.79 7.96 11.79
N GLU A 97 14.62 7.81 12.40
CA GLU A 97 14.39 7.94 13.84
C GLU A 97 13.91 6.59 14.38
N PHE A 98 14.63 6.02 15.34
CA PHE A 98 14.19 4.80 16.03
C PHE A 98 13.49 5.16 17.34
N ILE A 99 12.38 4.51 17.63
CA ILE A 99 11.63 4.63 18.90
C ILE A 99 11.60 3.25 19.58
N PRO A 100 12.60 2.94 20.43
CA PRO A 100 12.68 1.66 21.14
C PRO A 100 11.69 1.60 22.31
N TYR A 101 10.55 0.95 22.09
CA TYR A 101 9.48 0.74 23.06
C TYR A 101 8.52 -0.36 22.59
N GLY A 102 8.14 -0.31 21.31
CA GLY A 102 7.25 -1.23 20.63
C GLY A 102 5.96 -1.52 21.38
N ASN A 103 5.69 -2.79 21.64
CA ASN A 103 4.45 -3.25 22.25
C ASN A 103 4.47 -3.22 23.79
N ALA A 104 5.50 -2.62 24.39
CA ALA A 104 5.60 -2.47 25.83
C ALA A 104 4.41 -1.68 26.41
N ARG A 105 4.12 -1.91 27.69
CA ARG A 105 2.99 -1.27 28.39
C ARG A 105 3.45 -0.67 29.70
N ILE A 106 2.97 0.54 30.01
CA ILE A 106 3.12 1.13 31.35
C ILE A 106 2.01 0.57 32.24
N LEU A 107 2.39 -0.19 33.27
CA LEU A 107 1.49 -0.72 34.28
C LEU A 107 1.02 0.39 35.24
N SER A 108 -0.02 0.11 36.02
CA SER A 108 -0.62 1.08 36.97
C SER A 108 0.36 1.59 38.04
N ASN A 109 1.39 0.82 38.37
CA ASN A 109 2.47 1.20 39.29
C ASN A 109 3.59 2.00 38.60
N GLY A 110 3.47 2.29 37.30
CA GLY A 110 4.47 3.00 36.49
C GLY A 110 5.59 2.10 35.92
N THR A 111 5.60 0.81 36.23
CA THR A 111 6.57 -0.15 35.67
C THR A 111 6.27 -0.40 34.19
N ILE A 112 7.31 -0.46 33.36
CA ILE A 112 7.20 -0.84 31.95
C ILE A 112 7.29 -2.36 31.85
N GLN A 113 6.31 -2.98 31.21
CA GLN A 113 6.27 -4.41 30.90
C GLN A 113 6.49 -4.60 29.41
N CYS A 114 7.48 -5.41 29.05
CA CYS A 114 7.89 -5.74 27.69
C CYS A 114 7.44 -7.16 27.29
N GLN A 115 7.31 -7.44 25.99
CA GLN A 115 6.78 -8.74 25.51
C GLN A 115 7.77 -9.89 25.70
N HIS A 116 9.05 -9.64 25.46
CA HIS A 116 10.14 -10.61 25.62
C HIS A 116 10.85 -10.50 26.99
N GLY A 117 10.17 -9.95 27.99
CA GLY A 117 10.63 -9.91 29.38
C GLY A 117 11.55 -8.74 29.74
N GLU A 118 12.22 -8.83 30.88
CA GLU A 118 13.02 -7.71 31.42
C GLU A 118 14.24 -7.36 30.58
N GLU A 119 14.81 -8.34 29.86
CA GLU A 119 15.97 -8.11 28.99
C GLU A 119 15.61 -7.18 27.82
N GLU A 120 14.46 -7.38 27.16
CA GLU A 120 13.95 -6.43 26.13
C GLU A 120 13.81 -5.03 26.72
N CYS A 121 13.17 -4.89 27.89
CA CYS A 121 12.98 -3.61 28.55
C CYS A 121 14.30 -2.91 28.89
N LYS A 122 15.32 -3.68 29.27
CA LYS A 122 16.68 -3.19 29.52
C LYS A 122 17.35 -2.72 28.22
N ILE A 123 17.21 -3.46 27.13
CA ILE A 123 17.79 -3.10 25.83
C ILE A 123 17.07 -1.90 25.21
N ASN A 124 15.72 -1.83 25.25
CA ASN A 124 14.95 -0.66 24.81
C ASN A 124 15.41 0.64 25.51
N LYS A 125 15.67 0.57 26.82
CA LYS A 125 16.26 1.67 27.59
C LYS A 125 17.68 2.01 27.13
N PHE A 126 18.51 1.00 26.90
CA PHE A 126 19.87 1.20 26.41
C PHE A 126 19.90 1.88 25.05
N GLU A 127 19.08 1.44 24.11
CA GLU A 127 18.98 2.03 22.76
C GLU A 127 18.46 3.47 22.82
N SER A 128 17.46 3.74 23.66
CA SER A 128 17.00 5.11 23.91
C SER A 128 18.12 6.01 24.43
N CYS A 129 18.90 5.52 25.41
CA CYS A 129 20.06 6.23 25.96
C CYS A 129 21.19 6.38 24.93
N LEU A 130 21.39 5.39 24.06
CA LEU A 130 22.35 5.42 22.97
C LEU A 130 22.01 6.53 21.98
N ILE A 131 20.76 6.59 21.54
CA ILE A 131 20.26 7.62 20.62
C ILE A 131 20.41 9.02 21.25
N ASP A 132 20.03 9.19 22.52
CA ASP A 132 20.15 10.46 23.26
C ASP A 132 21.62 10.91 23.43
N ALA A 133 22.55 9.98 23.64
CA ALA A 133 23.96 10.29 23.87
C ALA A 133 24.73 10.67 22.60
N VAL A 134 24.39 10.09 21.44
CA VAL A 134 25.10 10.36 20.17
C VAL A 134 24.38 11.37 19.27
N GLN A 135 23.06 11.50 19.41
CA GLN A 135 22.17 12.52 18.81
C GLN A 135 22.10 12.59 17.28
N THR A 136 23.08 12.04 16.54
CA THR A 136 23.17 12.14 15.09
C THR A 136 22.92 10.79 14.42
N GLN A 137 22.13 10.79 13.34
CA GLN A 137 21.80 9.56 12.61
C GLN A 137 23.04 8.82 12.10
N ASP A 138 24.09 9.56 11.70
CA ASP A 138 25.34 8.95 11.24
C ASP A 138 26.06 8.14 12.33
N GLN A 139 25.70 8.35 13.60
CA GLN A 139 26.25 7.63 14.74
C GLN A 139 25.29 6.56 15.27
N TYR A 140 24.02 6.89 15.55
CA TYR A 140 23.11 5.90 16.16
C TYR A 140 22.65 4.84 15.16
N VAL A 141 22.45 5.16 13.87
CA VAL A 141 21.94 4.16 12.90
C VAL A 141 22.93 2.99 12.72
N PRO A 142 24.24 3.21 12.51
CA PRO A 142 25.21 2.11 12.49
C PRO A 142 25.33 1.36 13.82
N LEU A 143 25.18 2.04 14.95
CA LEU A 143 25.27 1.42 16.27
C LEU A 143 24.10 0.49 16.55
N ILE A 144 22.87 0.94 16.30
CA ILE A 144 21.65 0.13 16.41
C ILE A 144 21.71 -1.06 15.45
N TYR A 145 22.09 -0.83 14.19
CA TYR A 145 22.31 -1.92 13.23
C TYR A 145 23.30 -2.97 13.73
N CYS A 146 24.44 -2.53 14.27
CA CYS A 146 25.45 -3.45 14.78
C CYS A 146 24.90 -4.27 15.94
N LEU A 147 24.24 -3.60 16.91
CA LEU A 147 23.68 -4.23 18.10
C LEU A 147 22.65 -5.29 17.71
N GLU A 148 21.67 -4.92 16.89
CA GLU A 148 20.61 -5.83 16.46
C GLU A 148 21.16 -7.01 15.65
N ASN A 149 22.15 -6.79 14.78
CA ASN A 149 22.82 -7.88 14.06
C ASN A 149 23.59 -8.85 14.98
N GLN A 150 24.09 -8.40 16.14
CA GLN A 150 24.68 -9.31 17.14
C GLN A 150 23.60 -10.05 17.93
N LEU A 151 22.52 -9.36 18.32
CA LEU A 151 21.40 -9.95 19.05
C LEU A 151 20.67 -11.01 18.20
N MET A 152 20.49 -10.77 16.89
CA MET A 152 20.01 -11.77 15.93
C MET A 152 20.88 -13.04 15.89
N LYS A 153 22.19 -12.89 16.10
CA LYS A 153 23.16 -14.00 16.19
C LYS A 153 23.20 -14.65 17.56
N GLN A 154 22.27 -14.29 18.44
CA GLN A 154 22.18 -14.78 19.82
C GLN A 154 23.43 -14.44 20.66
N THR A 155 24.14 -13.36 20.32
CA THR A 155 25.22 -12.85 21.15
C THR A 155 24.61 -12.19 22.40
N PRO A 156 25.09 -12.50 23.62
CA PRO A 156 24.62 -11.82 24.83
C PRO A 156 24.73 -10.30 24.71
N PHE A 157 23.77 -9.57 25.28
CA PHE A 157 23.64 -8.12 25.10
C PHE A 157 24.92 -7.35 25.48
N GLU A 158 25.54 -7.68 26.60
CA GLU A 158 26.77 -7.02 27.06
C GLU A 158 27.92 -7.21 26.07
N ASP A 159 28.11 -8.44 25.58
CA ASP A 159 29.14 -8.79 24.59
C ASP A 159 28.86 -8.11 23.25
N ALA A 160 27.59 -8.04 22.86
CA ALA A 160 27.13 -7.36 21.65
C ALA A 160 27.44 -5.85 21.71
N ALA A 161 27.10 -5.20 22.83
CA ALA A 161 27.37 -3.77 23.04
C ALA A 161 28.86 -3.46 23.02
N GLU A 162 29.69 -4.23 23.75
CA GLU A 162 31.14 -4.05 23.76
C GLU A 162 31.74 -4.21 22.35
N LYS A 163 31.33 -5.28 21.65
CA LYS A 163 31.80 -5.55 20.28
C LYS A 163 31.44 -4.42 19.33
N CYS A 164 30.23 -3.89 19.41
CA CYS A 164 29.78 -2.79 18.55
C CYS A 164 30.47 -1.46 18.88
N PHE A 165 30.68 -1.17 20.16
CA PHE A 165 31.46 0.01 20.57
C PHE A 165 32.90 -0.05 20.05
N LYS A 166 33.54 -1.23 20.11
CA LYS A 166 34.88 -1.43 19.56
C LYS A 166 34.89 -1.33 18.04
N GLN A 167 33.95 -1.98 17.35
CA GLN A 167 33.86 -2.01 15.89
C GLN A 167 33.64 -0.61 15.29
N LEU A 168 32.82 0.21 15.94
CA LEU A 168 32.46 1.55 15.49
C LEU A 168 33.27 2.66 16.17
N SER A 169 34.29 2.30 16.95
CA SER A 169 35.18 3.24 17.64
C SER A 169 34.45 4.28 18.51
N VAL A 170 33.45 3.83 19.26
CA VAL A 170 32.68 4.68 20.18
C VAL A 170 33.57 5.10 21.35
N SER A 171 33.72 6.41 21.56
CA SER A 171 34.61 6.94 22.59
C SER A 171 34.19 6.52 24.01
N ASP A 172 35.15 6.35 24.91
CA ASP A 172 34.87 6.05 26.32
C ASP A 172 33.96 7.09 26.98
N GLN A 173 34.04 8.35 26.55
CA GLN A 173 33.15 9.41 27.04
C GLN A 173 31.70 9.13 26.62
N THR A 174 31.47 8.79 25.36
CA THR A 174 30.15 8.41 24.86
C THR A 174 29.62 7.17 25.56
N GLN A 175 30.45 6.13 25.73
CA GLN A 175 30.05 4.94 26.47
C GLN A 175 29.64 5.27 27.91
N ARG A 176 30.38 6.14 28.60
CA ARG A 176 30.01 6.62 29.95
C ARG A 176 28.69 7.41 29.96
N MET A 177 28.40 8.21 28.93
CA MET A 177 27.12 8.93 28.83
C MET A 177 25.95 7.95 28.69
N ILE A 178 26.09 6.93 27.85
CA ILE A 178 25.08 5.88 27.67
C ILE A 178 24.84 5.12 28.98
N GLN A 179 25.90 4.65 29.63
CA GLN A 179 25.80 3.94 30.91
C GLN A 179 25.25 4.82 32.04
N GLY A 180 25.64 6.09 32.08
CA GLY A 180 25.10 7.07 33.02
C GLY A 180 23.60 7.31 32.82
N CYS A 181 23.13 7.36 31.57
CA CYS A 181 21.71 7.52 31.28
C CYS A 181 20.87 6.36 31.85
N LEU A 182 21.32 5.11 31.72
CA LEU A 182 20.60 3.92 32.20
C LEU A 182 20.24 3.98 33.69
N VAL A 183 21.17 4.47 34.51
CA VAL A 183 21.04 4.49 35.98
C VAL A 183 20.41 5.78 36.53
N THR A 184 19.94 6.66 35.65
CA THR A 184 19.30 7.93 36.04
C THR A 184 17.83 7.96 35.63
N SER A 185 17.07 8.93 36.17
CA SER A 185 15.69 9.19 35.74
C SER A 185 15.54 9.58 34.26
N LEU A 186 16.65 9.81 33.54
CA LEU A 186 16.62 10.10 32.11
C LEU A 186 16.11 8.90 31.30
N SER A 187 16.58 7.68 31.60
CA SER A 187 16.13 6.47 30.88
C SER A 187 14.61 6.28 31.01
N GLU A 188 14.04 6.53 32.18
CA GLU A 188 12.60 6.46 32.42
C GLU A 188 11.83 7.55 31.65
N LYS A 189 12.37 8.77 31.57
CA LYS A 189 11.76 9.86 30.79
C LYS A 189 11.76 9.57 29.30
N LEU A 190 12.87 9.03 28.78
CA LEU A 190 12.99 8.64 27.38
C LEU A 190 11.97 7.54 27.03
N GLN A 191 11.83 6.54 27.89
CA GLN A 191 10.85 5.47 27.68
C GLN A 191 9.39 5.94 27.80
N LYS A 192 9.08 6.88 28.70
CA LYS A 192 7.74 7.51 28.75
C LYS A 192 7.45 8.31 27.49
N LYS A 193 8.44 9.07 26.99
CA LYS A 193 8.31 9.78 25.70
C LYS A 193 8.09 8.80 24.54
N ALA A 194 8.82 7.68 24.52
CA ALA A 194 8.63 6.65 23.51
C ALA A 194 7.23 6.02 23.60
N ALA A 195 6.74 5.72 24.81
CA ALA A 195 5.38 5.24 25.05
C ALA A 195 4.32 6.22 24.52
N ASP A 196 4.47 7.51 24.83
CA ASP A 196 3.55 8.55 24.38
C ASP A 196 3.55 8.68 22.85
N LEU A 197 4.73 8.64 22.20
CA LEU A 197 4.83 8.66 20.74
C LEU A 197 4.15 7.44 20.12
N THR A 198 4.48 6.24 20.60
CA THR A 198 3.93 4.98 20.11
C THR A 198 2.41 4.89 20.26
N ALA A 199 1.86 5.36 21.39
CA ALA A 199 0.41 5.40 21.61
C ALA A 199 -0.32 6.45 20.76
N ASN A 200 0.36 7.54 20.42
CA ASN A 200 -0.23 8.70 19.73
C ASN A 200 0.12 8.78 18.24
N VAL A 201 0.64 7.72 17.65
CA VAL A 201 0.76 7.63 16.19
C VAL A 201 -0.59 7.83 15.50
N TRP A 202 -0.54 8.39 14.29
CA TRP A 202 -1.67 8.96 13.60
C TRP A 202 -1.48 8.87 12.08
N PRO A 203 -2.54 8.64 11.26
CA PRO A 203 -3.92 8.40 11.65
C PRO A 203 -4.15 7.01 12.24
N GLU A 204 -3.45 6.01 11.74
CA GLU A 204 -3.68 4.62 12.15
C GLU A 204 -2.81 4.26 13.35
N LYS A 205 -3.39 3.55 14.31
CA LYS A 205 -2.69 3.09 15.51
C LYS A 205 -1.76 1.94 15.17
N HIS A 206 -0.56 1.92 15.77
CA HIS A 206 0.31 0.75 15.68
C HIS A 206 -0.41 -0.47 16.27
N ARG A 207 -0.25 -1.63 15.63
CA ARG A 207 -0.88 -2.89 16.08
C ARG A 207 0.14 -4.02 16.29
N PHE A 208 1.33 -3.84 15.74
CA PHE A 208 2.47 -4.73 15.83
C PHE A 208 3.74 -3.90 15.67
N VAL A 209 4.90 -4.53 15.82
CA VAL A 209 6.19 -3.95 15.47
C VAL A 209 7.00 -4.93 14.61
N PRO A 210 7.88 -4.44 13.71
CA PRO A 210 8.22 -3.03 13.52
C PRO A 210 7.07 -2.24 12.86
N TRP A 211 6.93 -0.97 13.24
CA TRP A 211 5.93 -0.07 12.68
C TRP A 211 6.57 1.20 12.15
N ILE A 212 6.32 1.54 10.89
CA ILE A 212 7.00 2.61 10.17
C ILE A 212 6.05 3.77 9.94
N LEU A 213 6.51 4.98 10.30
CA LEU A 213 5.88 6.23 9.97
C LEU A 213 6.77 7.00 9.02
N PHE A 214 6.14 7.75 8.15
CA PHE A 214 6.84 8.62 7.23
C PHE A 214 6.32 10.04 7.36
N ASN A 215 7.23 10.98 7.62
CA ASN A 215 6.92 12.37 7.94
C ASN A 215 5.88 12.51 9.07
N GLY A 216 5.91 11.58 10.05
CA GLY A 216 4.98 11.55 11.18
C GLY A 216 3.61 10.94 10.88
N VAL A 217 3.40 10.40 9.67
CA VAL A 217 2.15 9.76 9.25
C VAL A 217 2.28 8.24 9.34
N SER A 218 1.33 7.62 10.02
CA SER A 218 1.20 6.18 10.28
C SER A 218 0.19 5.57 9.32
N ILE A 219 0.65 4.70 8.42
CA ILE A 219 -0.17 4.13 7.35
C ILE A 219 -0.08 2.59 7.42
N GLU A 220 -1.19 1.92 7.70
CA GLU A 220 -1.31 0.48 7.89
C GLU A 220 -0.97 -0.29 6.61
N SER A 221 -1.36 0.24 5.44
CA SER A 221 -1.08 -0.39 4.15
C SER A 221 0.40 -0.38 3.75
N VAL A 222 1.25 0.48 4.33
CA VAL A 222 2.69 0.50 4.02
C VAL A 222 3.50 -0.42 4.94
N GLN A 223 2.90 -0.95 5.99
CA GLN A 223 3.62 -1.77 6.98
C GLN A 223 4.06 -3.13 6.43
N SER A 224 3.34 -3.67 5.44
CA SER A 224 3.69 -4.91 4.73
C SER A 224 4.82 -4.74 3.72
N TRP A 225 5.30 -3.52 3.47
CA TRP A 225 6.26 -3.21 2.39
C TRP A 225 7.58 -2.60 2.89
N ALA A 226 8.14 -3.16 3.94
CA ALA A 226 9.47 -2.78 4.44
C ALA A 226 10.58 -2.80 3.36
N ASP A 227 10.43 -3.65 2.34
CA ASP A 227 11.37 -3.86 1.24
C ASP A 227 11.25 -2.83 0.10
N ILE A 228 10.12 -2.12 -0.03
CA ILE A 228 9.95 -1.07 -1.06
C ILE A 228 10.29 0.33 -0.54
N ILE A 229 10.73 0.48 0.72
CA ILE A 229 11.12 1.80 1.28
C ILE A 229 12.05 2.57 0.33
N PRO A 230 13.07 1.95 -0.31
CA PRO A 230 13.87 2.61 -1.35
C PRO A 230 13.05 3.20 -2.52
N THR A 231 12.07 2.45 -3.00
CA THR A 231 11.16 2.86 -4.09
C THR A 231 10.25 4.01 -3.62
N LEU A 232 9.68 3.91 -2.42
CA LEU A 232 8.84 4.97 -1.83
C LEU A 232 9.61 6.29 -1.64
N ILE A 233 10.87 6.23 -1.18
CA ILE A 233 11.74 7.42 -1.05
C ILE A 233 11.89 8.13 -2.40
N CYS A 234 12.03 7.35 -3.48
CA CYS A 234 12.17 7.90 -4.83
C CYS A 234 10.85 8.49 -5.35
N SER A 235 9.71 7.82 -5.13
CA SER A 235 8.39 8.29 -5.57
C SER A 235 7.91 9.54 -4.81
N CYS A 236 8.05 9.59 -3.48
CA CYS A 236 7.60 10.72 -2.66
C CYS A 236 8.31 12.03 -2.99
N ALA A 237 9.61 11.98 -3.27
CA ALA A 237 10.38 13.16 -3.63
C ALA A 237 10.10 13.62 -5.08
N PHE A 238 9.80 12.68 -5.99
CA PHE A 238 9.59 13.02 -7.40
C PHE A 238 8.19 13.59 -7.65
N GLU A 239 7.14 12.92 -7.18
CA GLU A 239 5.75 13.26 -7.50
C GLU A 239 5.31 14.60 -6.89
N ASN A 240 5.65 14.87 -5.63
CA ASN A 240 5.31 16.16 -4.99
C ASN A 240 5.98 17.35 -5.68
N ASN A 241 7.21 17.15 -6.16
CA ASN A 241 7.93 18.19 -6.89
C ASN A 241 7.30 18.40 -8.27
N PHE A 242 6.95 17.32 -8.97
CA PHE A 242 6.26 17.38 -10.25
C PHE A 242 4.92 18.13 -10.17
N LEU A 243 4.08 17.81 -9.18
CA LEU A 243 2.79 18.49 -8.97
C LEU A 243 2.97 19.99 -8.70
N GLN A 244 3.95 20.37 -7.89
CA GLN A 244 4.23 21.79 -7.61
C GLN A 244 4.72 22.53 -8.86
N ALA A 245 5.61 21.88 -9.63
CA ALA A 245 6.15 22.45 -10.85
C ALA A 245 5.04 22.70 -11.88
N ILE A 246 4.18 21.71 -12.12
CA ILE A 246 3.02 21.88 -13.00
C ILE A 246 2.12 22.99 -12.49
N ALA A 247 1.82 23.04 -11.19
CA ALA A 247 0.92 24.05 -10.66
C ALA A 247 1.47 25.49 -10.83
N LYS A 248 2.78 25.67 -10.67
CA LYS A 248 3.47 26.97 -10.87
C LYS A 248 3.61 27.34 -12.34
N VAL A 249 3.79 26.37 -13.22
CA VAL A 249 4.09 26.59 -14.64
C VAL A 249 2.82 26.67 -15.48
N GLU A 250 1.96 25.67 -15.39
CA GLU A 250 0.76 25.54 -16.21
C GLU A 250 -0.41 26.39 -15.70
N PHE A 251 -0.53 26.55 -14.38
CA PHE A 251 -1.63 27.32 -13.78
C PHE A 251 -1.21 28.69 -13.26
N GLU A 252 0.08 29.06 -13.37
CA GLU A 252 0.63 30.34 -12.88
C GLU A 252 0.29 30.65 -11.40
N LEU A 253 0.16 29.60 -10.58
CA LEU A 253 -0.17 29.71 -9.15
C LEU A 253 1.10 29.69 -8.28
N GLU A 254 1.18 30.55 -7.26
CA GLU A 254 2.35 30.59 -6.35
C GLU A 254 2.03 30.26 -4.89
N ASP A 255 0.88 30.73 -4.37
CA ASP A 255 0.44 30.53 -2.98
C ASP A 255 -1.07 30.22 -2.97
N SER A 256 -1.41 29.07 -3.53
CA SER A 256 -2.79 28.62 -3.66
C SER A 256 -2.88 27.12 -3.45
N TYR A 257 -4.07 26.66 -3.09
CA TYR A 257 -4.34 25.24 -2.99
C TYR A 257 -4.60 24.65 -4.37
N PHE A 258 -4.17 23.41 -4.53
CA PHE A 258 -4.24 22.69 -5.78
C PHE A 258 -4.73 21.28 -5.52
N ARG A 259 -5.82 20.87 -6.17
CA ARG A 259 -6.44 19.58 -5.92
C ARG A 259 -5.60 18.48 -6.56
N ILE A 260 -5.11 17.56 -5.71
CA ILE A 260 -4.23 16.47 -6.12
C ILE A 260 -4.99 15.17 -6.42
N GLY A 261 -6.32 15.19 -6.32
CA GLY A 261 -7.15 14.02 -6.62
C GLY A 261 -7.19 12.98 -5.52
N LEU A 262 -6.64 13.24 -4.33
CA LEU A 262 -6.79 12.38 -3.16
C LEU A 262 -8.11 12.68 -2.43
N ASN A 263 -8.84 11.65 -2.01
CA ASN A 263 -10.10 11.75 -1.28
C ASN A 263 -10.33 10.57 -0.33
N THR A 264 -11.36 10.66 0.50
CA THR A 264 -11.77 9.62 1.45
C THR A 264 -13.28 9.59 1.61
N THR A 265 -13.86 8.40 1.81
CA THR A 265 -15.28 8.22 2.09
C THR A 265 -15.60 8.21 3.58
N ASP A 266 -14.69 7.65 4.39
CA ASP A 266 -14.84 7.35 5.82
C ASP A 266 -13.94 8.19 6.73
N MET A 267 -13.12 9.09 6.17
CA MET A 267 -12.11 9.92 6.87
C MET A 267 -10.93 9.14 7.44
N ILE A 268 -10.89 7.83 7.23
CA ILE A 268 -9.85 6.94 7.75
C ILE A 268 -8.99 6.50 6.57
N VAL A 269 -9.61 5.96 5.53
CA VAL A 269 -8.94 5.43 4.34
C VAL A 269 -8.92 6.49 3.25
N TRP A 270 -7.73 6.98 2.93
CA TRP A 270 -7.50 7.93 1.82
C TRP A 270 -7.08 7.18 0.55
N LYS A 271 -7.68 7.56 -0.58
CA LYS A 271 -7.47 6.95 -1.90
C LYS A 271 -7.39 8.05 -2.97
N TRP A 272 -6.67 7.79 -4.05
CA TRP A 272 -6.75 8.58 -5.26
C TRP A 272 -8.16 8.48 -5.87
N THR A 273 -8.52 9.43 -6.75
CA THR A 273 -9.87 9.54 -7.32
C THR A 273 -10.24 8.35 -8.22
N ASP A 274 -9.25 7.61 -8.72
CA ASP A 274 -9.41 6.35 -9.43
C ASP A 274 -9.65 5.13 -8.51
N GLY A 275 -9.71 5.36 -7.19
CA GLY A 275 -9.86 4.30 -6.17
C GLY A 275 -8.55 3.66 -5.77
N SER A 276 -7.44 4.06 -6.39
CA SER A 276 -6.11 3.54 -6.10
C SER A 276 -5.63 4.07 -4.72
N MET A 277 -4.87 3.31 -3.93
CA MET A 277 -4.30 3.74 -2.65
C MET A 277 -3.14 4.69 -2.94
N PHE A 278 -2.98 5.72 -2.14
CA PHE A 278 -1.88 6.65 -2.39
C PHE A 278 -0.53 6.01 -2.11
N ASN A 279 0.38 6.20 -3.05
CA ASN A 279 1.72 5.63 -3.11
C ASN A 279 2.81 6.70 -2.86
N TYR A 280 2.41 7.92 -2.51
CA TYR A 280 3.24 9.00 -2.00
C TYR A 280 2.39 9.93 -1.14
N TRP A 281 3.00 10.66 -0.21
CA TRP A 281 2.30 11.61 0.65
C TRP A 281 3.21 12.77 1.08
N ASP A 282 2.61 13.94 1.30
CA ASP A 282 3.31 15.07 1.90
C ASP A 282 2.37 15.96 2.73
N TRP A 283 1.55 15.34 3.59
CA TRP A 283 0.64 16.07 4.48
C TRP A 283 1.36 17.12 5.34
N SER A 284 0.70 18.27 5.53
CA SER A 284 1.12 19.25 6.53
C SER A 284 0.96 18.67 7.93
N GLN A 285 1.77 19.18 8.86
CA GLN A 285 1.74 18.72 10.24
C GLN A 285 0.32 18.83 10.84
N GLY A 286 -0.23 17.70 11.29
CA GLY A 286 -1.56 17.63 11.90
C GLY A 286 -2.73 17.44 10.94
N GLU A 287 -2.48 17.28 9.63
CA GLU A 287 -3.48 16.92 8.60
C GLU A 287 -3.36 15.45 8.19
N PRO A 288 -4.39 14.85 7.55
CA PRO A 288 -5.73 15.39 7.28
C PRO A 288 -6.69 15.50 8.48
N VAL A 289 -7.47 16.59 8.55
CA VAL A 289 -8.57 16.76 9.52
C VAL A 289 -9.83 17.39 8.89
N GLY A 290 -11.00 16.84 9.20
CA GLY A 290 -12.31 17.51 9.03
C GLY A 290 -12.89 17.56 7.62
N GLU A 291 -12.09 17.30 6.57
CA GLU A 291 -12.52 17.32 5.17
C GLU A 291 -12.24 15.99 4.45
N LYS A 292 -12.92 15.77 3.31
CA LYS A 292 -12.91 14.50 2.57
C LYS A 292 -12.08 14.46 1.29
N CYS A 293 -11.49 15.60 0.91
CA CYS A 293 -10.59 15.68 -0.24
C CYS A 293 -9.26 16.29 0.20
N ALA A 294 -8.20 16.11 -0.58
CA ALA A 294 -6.92 16.72 -0.30
C ALA A 294 -6.59 17.78 -1.35
N ALA A 295 -5.94 18.85 -0.90
CA ALA A 295 -5.29 19.81 -1.77
C ALA A 295 -3.87 20.07 -1.27
N MET A 296 -2.95 20.29 -2.19
CA MET A 296 -1.58 20.70 -1.90
C MET A 296 -1.51 22.23 -1.90
N LEU A 297 -0.90 22.81 -0.87
CA LEU A 297 -0.49 24.21 -0.88
C LEU A 297 0.79 24.33 -1.71
N ILE A 298 0.73 25.12 -2.79
CA ILE A 298 1.82 25.21 -3.76
C ILE A 298 3.09 25.83 -3.18
N SER A 299 2.99 26.70 -2.18
CA SER A 299 4.13 27.43 -1.63
C SER A 299 5.07 26.51 -0.82
N ASP A 300 4.54 25.56 -0.05
CA ASP A 300 5.31 24.65 0.81
C ASP A 300 5.28 23.17 0.37
N ARG A 301 4.44 22.82 -0.62
CA ARG A 301 4.19 21.46 -1.15
C ARG A 301 3.42 20.56 -0.19
N LYS A 302 2.91 21.11 0.92
CA LYS A 302 2.23 20.30 1.93
C LYS A 302 0.77 20.11 1.58
N TRP A 303 0.24 18.94 1.92
CA TRP A 303 -1.15 18.59 1.65
C TRP A 303 -2.01 18.90 2.87
N SER A 304 -3.23 19.35 2.66
CA SER A 304 -4.20 19.57 3.72
C SER A 304 -5.54 18.99 3.31
N ALA A 305 -6.32 18.53 4.29
CA ALA A 305 -7.69 18.17 4.02
C ALA A 305 -8.44 19.45 3.57
N TYR A 306 -9.22 19.32 2.50
CA TYR A 306 -9.78 20.44 1.78
C TYR A 306 -11.20 20.12 1.28
N PRO A 307 -12.13 21.09 1.28
CA PRO A 307 -13.50 20.84 0.86
C PRO A 307 -13.59 20.26 -0.54
N CYS A 308 -14.30 19.15 -0.70
CA CYS A 308 -14.51 18.53 -2.01
C CYS A 308 -15.28 19.42 -2.98
N SER A 309 -16.10 20.35 -2.46
CA SER A 309 -16.85 21.33 -3.25
C SER A 309 -16.02 22.54 -3.69
N ALA A 310 -14.79 22.71 -3.19
CA ALA A 310 -13.95 23.82 -3.57
C ALA A 310 -13.53 23.71 -5.05
N ALA A 311 -13.78 24.79 -5.79
CA ALA A 311 -13.45 24.92 -7.20
C ALA A 311 -11.96 25.28 -7.35
N GLU A 312 -11.10 24.27 -7.23
CA GLU A 312 -9.65 24.40 -7.41
C GLU A 312 -9.20 23.82 -8.75
N ASN A 313 -8.04 24.31 -9.23
CA ASN A 313 -7.32 23.64 -10.30
C ASN A 313 -6.91 22.23 -9.86
N PHE A 314 -6.81 21.29 -10.80
CA PHE A 314 -6.46 19.90 -10.53
C PHE A 314 -5.58 19.31 -11.64
N VAL A 315 -4.82 18.26 -11.31
CA VAL A 315 -4.02 17.46 -12.25
C VAL A 315 -4.45 16.01 -12.06
N CYS A 316 -4.57 15.30 -13.17
CA CYS A 316 -4.83 13.86 -13.18
C CYS A 316 -3.58 13.14 -13.68
N SER A 317 -3.27 12.00 -13.06
CA SER A 317 -2.33 11.02 -13.60
C SER A 317 -3.08 10.06 -14.53
N GLY A 318 -2.39 9.51 -15.53
CA GLY A 318 -2.91 8.50 -16.45
C GLY A 318 -1.76 7.83 -17.19
N ASP A 319 -2.00 6.65 -17.75
CA ASP A 319 -0.99 5.94 -18.54
C ASP A 319 -0.53 6.76 -19.74
N ASP A 320 0.70 6.51 -20.20
CA ASP A 320 1.20 6.99 -21.49
C ASP A 320 0.32 6.41 -22.61
N VAL A 321 -0.82 7.06 -22.85
CA VAL A 321 -1.59 6.85 -24.06
C VAL A 321 -0.65 7.30 -25.18
N GLU A 322 -0.17 6.36 -26.00
CA GLU A 322 0.35 6.67 -27.32
C GLU A 322 -0.63 7.68 -27.92
N MET A 323 -0.20 8.94 -28.02
CA MET A 323 -0.99 10.02 -28.63
C MET A 323 -1.15 9.69 -30.11
N THR A 324 -2.02 8.73 -30.41
CA THR A 324 -2.55 8.47 -31.72
C THR A 324 -3.37 9.69 -32.03
N THR A 325 -2.74 10.56 -32.82
CA THR A 325 -3.27 11.76 -33.43
C THR A 325 -4.63 11.49 -34.08
N THR A 326 -5.69 11.56 -33.28
CA THR A 326 -7.05 11.47 -33.78
C THR A 326 -7.58 12.89 -33.90
N THR A 327 -7.28 13.46 -35.07
CA THR A 327 -7.99 14.51 -35.81
C THR A 327 -9.01 15.33 -35.02
N THR A 328 -8.65 16.59 -34.77
CA THR A 328 -9.50 17.76 -34.46
C THR A 328 -11.03 17.56 -34.52
N ALA A 329 -11.67 17.43 -33.36
CA ALA A 329 -13.04 17.88 -33.18
C ALA A 329 -13.03 19.34 -32.72
N LYS A 330 -13.72 20.23 -33.45
CA LYS A 330 -13.84 21.66 -33.13
C LYS A 330 -14.53 21.88 -31.77
N PRO A 331 -14.26 23.00 -31.08
CA PRO A 331 -14.92 23.33 -29.82
C PRO A 331 -16.41 23.59 -30.05
N ILE A 332 -17.28 22.84 -29.38
CA ILE A 332 -18.71 23.15 -29.31
C ILE A 332 -18.87 24.37 -28.39
N LYS A 333 -19.35 25.48 -28.95
CA LYS A 333 -19.74 26.65 -28.16
C LYS A 333 -21.02 26.34 -27.39
N THR A 334 -20.90 26.21 -26.08
CA THR A 334 -22.05 26.11 -25.17
C THR A 334 -22.76 27.46 -25.09
N THR A 335 -23.93 27.56 -25.72
CA THR A 335 -24.80 28.74 -25.57
C THR A 335 -25.70 28.48 -24.36
N ARG A 336 -25.57 29.29 -23.31
CA ARG A 336 -26.49 29.25 -22.16
C ARG A 336 -27.89 29.68 -22.61
N GLN A 337 -28.89 28.84 -22.37
CA GLN A 337 -30.28 29.28 -22.28
C GLN A 337 -30.79 29.08 -20.83
N PRO A 338 -31.63 29.99 -20.30
CA PRO A 338 -32.15 29.87 -18.94
C PRO A 338 -33.27 28.82 -18.89
N MET A 339 -33.20 27.89 -17.93
CA MET A 339 -34.34 27.01 -17.61
C MET A 339 -35.49 27.84 -17.05
N GLN A 340 -36.65 27.80 -17.72
CA GLN A 340 -37.93 28.18 -17.13
C GLN A 340 -38.51 27.00 -16.35
N THR A 341 -38.81 27.26 -15.09
CA THR A 341 -39.43 26.35 -14.14
C THR A 341 -40.93 26.25 -14.40
N THR A 342 -41.44 25.06 -14.70
CA THR A 342 -42.87 24.75 -14.54
C THR A 342 -43.03 23.62 -13.53
N MET A 343 -43.58 23.97 -12.37
CA MET A 343 -43.98 23.04 -11.33
C MET A 343 -45.15 22.18 -11.83
N LYS A 344 -45.05 20.86 -11.67
CA LYS A 344 -46.20 19.96 -11.66
C LYS A 344 -46.36 19.39 -10.24
N THR A 345 -47.56 19.59 -9.72
CA THR A 345 -48.06 19.17 -8.41
C THR A 345 -48.11 17.64 -8.27
N MET A 346 -47.70 17.13 -7.10
CA MET A 346 -47.83 15.73 -6.69
C MET A 346 -49.29 15.36 -6.34
N PRO A 347 -49.77 14.14 -6.66
CA PRO A 347 -50.95 13.55 -6.04
C PRO A 347 -50.63 12.92 -4.67
N PRO A 348 -51.65 12.72 -3.82
CA PRO A 348 -51.46 12.43 -2.40
C PRO A 348 -51.10 10.96 -2.10
N ILE A 349 -50.41 10.79 -0.98
CA ILE A 349 -49.99 9.54 -0.37
C ILE A 349 -51.22 8.72 0.06
N SER A 350 -51.34 7.49 -0.45
CA SER A 350 -52.25 6.47 0.07
C SER A 350 -51.43 5.35 0.68
N THR A 351 -51.59 5.17 1.98
CA THR A 351 -51.03 4.07 2.78
C THR A 351 -51.79 2.77 2.51
N THR A 352 -51.13 1.78 1.92
CA THR A 352 -51.59 0.39 1.97
C THR A 352 -50.42 -0.58 2.17
N LYS A 353 -50.43 -1.15 3.38
CA LYS A 353 -49.95 -2.47 3.84
C LYS A 353 -48.89 -3.21 3.01
N PHE A 354 -47.77 -3.47 3.68
CA PHE A 354 -46.77 -4.49 3.36
C PHE A 354 -47.42 -5.80 2.90
N ALA A 355 -47.19 -6.14 1.64
CA ALA A 355 -47.36 -7.49 1.12
C ALA A 355 -45.97 -8.14 1.06
N ASN A 356 -45.88 -9.32 1.68
CA ASN A 356 -44.74 -10.23 1.64
C ASN A 356 -44.31 -10.45 0.19
N TYR A 357 -43.07 -10.08 -0.15
CA TYR A 357 -42.39 -10.68 -1.29
C TYR A 357 -41.79 -12.00 -0.82
N SER A 358 -42.50 -13.08 -1.11
CA SER A 358 -41.94 -14.43 -1.12
C SER A 358 -40.72 -14.47 -2.03
N ALA A 359 -39.68 -15.14 -1.53
CA ALA A 359 -38.46 -15.48 -2.25
C ALA A 359 -38.76 -15.94 -3.68
N MET A 360 -38.05 -15.35 -4.65
CA MET A 360 -37.93 -15.96 -5.97
C MET A 360 -37.15 -17.27 -5.82
N PRO A 361 -37.60 -18.38 -6.44
CA PRO A 361 -36.82 -19.61 -6.42
C PRO A 361 -35.59 -19.43 -7.30
N MET A 362 -34.40 -19.47 -6.70
CA MET A 362 -33.15 -19.73 -7.41
C MET A 362 -33.17 -21.19 -7.90
N THR A 363 -33.50 -21.39 -9.17
CA THR A 363 -33.23 -22.64 -9.86
C THR A 363 -32.72 -22.36 -11.26
N THR A 364 -31.42 -22.08 -11.36
CA THR A 364 -30.61 -22.43 -12.53
C THR A 364 -29.23 -22.82 -12.01
N THR A 365 -29.02 -24.10 -11.76
CA THR A 365 -27.69 -24.72 -11.65
C THR A 365 -26.95 -24.50 -12.96
N TYR A 366 -25.95 -23.62 -12.96
CA TYR A 366 -25.09 -23.34 -14.10
C TYR A 366 -23.86 -24.27 -14.04
N TYR A 367 -23.79 -25.22 -14.97
CA TYR A 367 -22.60 -26.03 -15.24
C TYR A 367 -21.67 -25.24 -16.17
N PRO A 368 -20.35 -25.23 -15.97
CA PRO A 368 -19.43 -24.67 -16.96
C PRO A 368 -19.61 -25.44 -18.27
N ASP A 369 -19.96 -24.70 -19.32
CA ASP A 369 -20.15 -25.23 -20.65
C ASP A 369 -18.83 -25.87 -21.13
N TYR A 370 -18.90 -27.06 -21.75
CA TYR A 370 -17.74 -27.80 -22.28
C TYR A 370 -16.85 -26.97 -23.23
N TYR A 371 -17.40 -25.87 -23.76
CA TYR A 371 -16.74 -24.95 -24.68
C TYR A 371 -15.90 -23.86 -24.00
N ASN A 372 -15.98 -23.68 -22.68
CA ASN A 372 -15.26 -22.60 -21.99
C ASN A 372 -14.61 -23.12 -20.69
N PRO A 373 -13.47 -23.83 -20.78
CA PRO A 373 -12.80 -24.42 -19.63
C PRO A 373 -12.30 -23.33 -18.66
N VAL A 374 -12.39 -23.59 -17.36
CA VAL A 374 -11.79 -22.71 -16.34
C VAL A 374 -10.27 -22.76 -16.49
N VAL A 375 -9.67 -21.60 -16.74
CA VAL A 375 -8.23 -21.40 -16.85
C VAL A 375 -7.82 -20.37 -15.80
N ALA A 376 -7.34 -20.85 -14.66
CA ALA A 376 -6.93 -20.02 -13.52
C ALA A 376 -5.69 -20.57 -12.82
N ASP A 377 -4.97 -19.70 -12.11
CA ASP A 377 -3.98 -20.11 -11.10
C ASP A 377 -4.63 -19.99 -9.72
N VAL A 378 -4.81 -21.13 -9.06
CA VAL A 378 -5.51 -21.22 -7.78
C VAL A 378 -4.54 -21.61 -6.68
N VAL A 379 -4.45 -20.81 -5.63
CA VAL A 379 -3.63 -21.09 -4.45
C VAL A 379 -4.55 -21.40 -3.28
N PHE A 380 -4.46 -22.62 -2.73
CA PHE A 380 -5.13 -22.94 -1.48
C PHE A 380 -4.21 -22.64 -0.30
N LEU A 381 -4.62 -21.68 0.54
CA LEU A 381 -4.03 -21.45 1.85
C LEU A 381 -4.84 -22.25 2.88
N ILE A 382 -4.24 -23.25 3.48
CA ILE A 382 -4.94 -24.22 4.35
C ILE A 382 -4.42 -24.05 5.76
N ASP A 383 -5.27 -23.56 6.65
CA ASP A 383 -4.98 -23.47 8.07
C ASP A 383 -4.83 -24.86 8.69
N ILE A 384 -3.62 -25.15 9.15
CA ILE A 384 -3.25 -26.41 9.82
C ILE A 384 -3.01 -26.22 11.33
N SER A 385 -3.36 -25.06 11.89
CA SER A 385 -3.20 -24.75 13.32
C SER A 385 -4.00 -25.70 14.21
N ALA A 386 -3.64 -25.73 15.50
CA ALA A 386 -4.28 -26.60 16.48
C ALA A 386 -5.81 -26.43 16.52
N GLU A 387 -6.30 -25.20 16.37
CA GLU A 387 -7.73 -24.88 16.34
C GLU A 387 -8.45 -25.51 15.15
N SER A 388 -7.77 -25.66 14.01
CA SER A 388 -8.36 -26.17 12.77
C SER A 388 -8.19 -27.67 12.56
N ASN A 389 -7.51 -28.39 13.47
CA ASN A 389 -7.29 -29.84 13.36
C ASN A 389 -8.58 -30.66 13.20
N THR A 390 -9.68 -30.24 13.83
CA THR A 390 -10.97 -30.94 13.71
C THR A 390 -11.70 -30.67 12.39
N SER A 391 -11.24 -29.67 11.62
CA SER A 391 -11.82 -29.22 10.36
C SER A 391 -11.06 -29.72 9.12
N LEU A 392 -9.89 -30.35 9.29
CA LEU A 392 -9.02 -30.75 8.17
C LEU A 392 -9.71 -31.71 7.18
N ASP A 393 -10.51 -32.65 7.66
CA ASP A 393 -11.29 -33.54 6.80
C ASP A 393 -12.33 -32.79 5.95
N ALA A 394 -12.93 -31.73 6.51
CA ALA A 394 -13.85 -30.87 5.78
C ALA A 394 -13.09 -30.05 4.72
N PHE A 395 -11.94 -29.46 5.07
CA PHE A 395 -11.09 -28.72 4.11
C PHE A 395 -10.65 -29.60 2.94
N LYS A 396 -10.22 -30.83 3.22
CA LYS A 396 -9.85 -31.79 2.20
C LYS A 396 -11.00 -32.07 1.23
N GLN A 397 -12.18 -32.41 1.76
CA GLN A 397 -13.35 -32.68 0.94
C GLN A 397 -13.81 -31.43 0.15
N PHE A 398 -13.74 -30.24 0.75
CA PHE A 398 -14.00 -28.99 0.06
C PHE A 398 -13.10 -28.83 -1.17
N ILE A 399 -11.79 -28.97 -1.01
CA ILE A 399 -10.80 -28.82 -2.09
C ILE A 399 -11.07 -29.84 -3.21
N GLN A 400 -11.40 -31.08 -2.86
CA GLN A 400 -11.71 -32.14 -3.83
C GLN A 400 -12.92 -31.81 -4.72
N ILE A 401 -13.99 -31.27 -4.11
CA ILE A 401 -15.26 -30.98 -4.77
C ILE A 401 -15.19 -29.65 -5.52
N VAL A 402 -14.67 -28.59 -4.89
CA VAL A 402 -14.58 -27.25 -5.52
C VAL A 402 -13.74 -27.30 -6.80
N SER A 403 -12.73 -28.16 -6.86
CA SER A 403 -11.85 -28.34 -8.02
C SER A 403 -12.37 -29.32 -9.08
N GLU A 404 -13.50 -29.99 -8.86
CA GLU A 404 -14.07 -30.96 -9.80
C GLU A 404 -14.26 -30.45 -11.24
N PRO A 405 -14.75 -29.22 -11.49
CA PRO A 405 -14.95 -28.73 -12.84
C PRO A 405 -13.66 -28.32 -13.56
N TRP A 406 -12.50 -28.32 -12.88
CA TRP A 406 -11.27 -27.78 -13.43
C TRP A 406 -10.45 -28.84 -14.18
N SER A 407 -9.98 -28.49 -15.39
CA SER A 407 -8.97 -29.28 -16.09
C SER A 407 -7.60 -28.99 -15.49
N ILE A 408 -7.19 -29.79 -14.49
CA ILE A 408 -5.93 -29.57 -13.75
C ILE A 408 -4.73 -30.02 -14.58
N GLY A 409 -3.71 -29.17 -14.68
CA GLY A 409 -2.44 -29.48 -15.31
C GLY A 409 -1.58 -28.24 -15.58
N GLN A 410 -0.44 -28.44 -16.24
CA GLN A 410 0.56 -27.39 -16.47
C GLN A 410 0.36 -26.62 -17.79
N GLY A 411 -0.51 -27.13 -18.68
CA GLY A 411 -0.75 -26.56 -20.01
C GLY A 411 -1.40 -25.17 -19.97
N LYS A 412 -1.31 -24.43 -21.08
CA LYS A 412 -1.84 -23.05 -21.19
C LYS A 412 -3.35 -22.96 -20.95
N ASN A 413 -4.11 -23.99 -21.30
CA ASN A 413 -5.57 -24.06 -21.16
C ASN A 413 -6.01 -24.91 -19.95
N GLN A 414 -5.13 -25.07 -18.98
CA GLN A 414 -5.39 -25.86 -17.76
C GLN A 414 -5.35 -24.96 -16.53
N THR A 415 -6.06 -25.38 -15.48
CA THR A 415 -5.99 -24.75 -14.16
C THR A 415 -4.78 -25.28 -13.41
N ARG A 416 -3.98 -24.38 -12.85
CA ARG A 416 -2.82 -24.70 -12.00
C ARG A 416 -3.22 -24.53 -10.55
N ILE A 417 -2.72 -25.41 -9.69
CA ILE A 417 -3.06 -25.39 -8.27
C ILE A 417 -1.77 -25.38 -7.45
N ALA A 418 -1.72 -24.53 -6.43
CA ALA A 418 -0.72 -24.57 -5.37
C ALA A 418 -1.40 -24.91 -4.03
N LEU A 419 -0.67 -25.58 -3.13
CA LEU A 419 -1.12 -25.90 -1.78
C LEU A 419 -0.11 -25.34 -0.77
N VAL A 420 -0.61 -24.56 0.18
CA VAL A 420 0.19 -23.94 1.23
C VAL A 420 -0.39 -24.33 2.59
N ALA A 421 0.45 -24.86 3.47
CA ALA A 421 0.10 -25.12 4.86
C ALA A 421 0.37 -23.85 5.68
N VAL A 422 -0.67 -23.32 6.32
CA VAL A 422 -0.58 -22.13 7.18
C VAL A 422 -0.44 -22.58 8.64
N GLU A 423 0.76 -22.47 9.19
CA GLU A 423 1.12 -22.93 10.55
C GLU A 423 1.28 -21.76 11.52
N SER A 424 1.44 -21.98 12.83
CA SER A 424 1.48 -20.95 13.88
C SER A 424 2.68 -20.01 13.90
N PHE A 425 3.75 -20.30 13.17
CA PHE A 425 4.97 -19.48 13.17
C PHE A 425 5.53 -19.23 11.77
N GLN A 426 5.39 -20.23 10.90
CA GLN A 426 5.88 -20.18 9.54
C GLN A 426 5.02 -21.05 8.66
N SER A 427 4.61 -20.53 7.51
CA SER A 427 3.80 -21.23 6.53
C SER A 427 4.67 -21.92 5.49
N TYR A 428 4.22 -23.05 4.95
CA TYR A 428 5.00 -23.87 4.02
C TYR A 428 4.28 -24.02 2.69
N ILE A 429 4.96 -23.63 1.60
CA ILE A 429 4.52 -23.98 0.25
C ILE A 429 4.83 -25.46 0.06
N ALA A 430 3.81 -26.31 0.18
CA ALA A 430 3.94 -27.74 -0.03
C ALA A 430 4.06 -28.07 -1.53
N TYR A 431 3.27 -27.37 -2.35
CA TYR A 431 3.23 -27.54 -3.79
C TYR A 431 3.06 -26.18 -4.46
N THR A 432 3.91 -25.85 -5.44
CA THR A 432 3.81 -24.66 -6.29
C THR A 432 2.82 -24.88 -7.43
N LEU A 433 2.43 -23.81 -8.14
CA LEU A 433 1.47 -23.85 -9.26
C LEU A 433 1.75 -24.93 -10.34
N PRO A 434 3.01 -25.21 -10.75
CA PRO A 434 3.29 -26.23 -11.74
C PRO A 434 3.36 -27.66 -11.16
N SER A 435 3.10 -27.90 -9.88
CA SER A 435 3.35 -29.23 -9.26
C SER A 435 2.48 -30.34 -9.85
N PHE A 436 1.25 -30.04 -10.26
CA PHE A 436 0.27 -31.04 -10.67
C PHE A 436 0.15 -31.15 -12.18
N SER A 437 0.29 -32.37 -12.69
CA SER A 437 0.23 -32.68 -14.12
C SER A 437 -1.14 -33.22 -14.57
N SER A 438 -1.97 -33.68 -13.64
CA SER A 438 -3.34 -34.16 -13.89
C SER A 438 -4.18 -34.09 -12.60
N ARG A 439 -5.50 -34.27 -12.74
CA ARG A 439 -6.42 -34.39 -11.60
C ARG A 439 -6.08 -35.58 -10.70
N GLU A 440 -5.72 -36.74 -11.26
CA GLU A 440 -5.33 -37.91 -10.45
C GLU A 440 -4.05 -37.64 -9.66
N HIS A 441 -3.07 -36.95 -10.26
CA HIS A 441 -1.86 -36.54 -9.55
C HIS A 441 -2.21 -35.59 -8.40
N PHE A 442 -3.03 -34.58 -8.66
CA PHE A 442 -3.48 -33.62 -7.64
C PHE A 442 -4.17 -34.32 -6.46
N LEU A 443 -5.15 -35.20 -6.71
CA LEU A 443 -5.89 -35.87 -5.64
C LEU A 443 -4.98 -36.75 -4.77
N ARG A 444 -4.01 -37.43 -5.36
CA ARG A 444 -3.02 -38.25 -4.64
C ARG A 444 -2.12 -37.39 -3.75
N GLU A 445 -1.61 -36.27 -4.25
CA GLU A 445 -0.77 -35.37 -3.45
C GLU A 445 -1.57 -34.58 -2.41
N LEU A 446 -2.85 -34.31 -2.66
CA LEU A 446 -3.76 -33.74 -1.67
C LEU A 446 -3.93 -34.69 -0.48
N ASP A 447 -4.04 -36.00 -0.71
CA ASP A 447 -4.03 -37.00 0.37
C ASP A 447 -2.70 -36.96 1.15
N VAL A 448 -1.57 -36.82 0.45
CA VAL A 448 -0.23 -36.71 1.10
C VAL A 448 -0.15 -35.44 1.94
N PHE A 449 -0.63 -34.30 1.44
CA PHE A 449 -0.65 -33.03 2.14
C PHE A 449 -1.33 -33.15 3.50
N PHE A 450 -2.58 -33.63 3.53
CA PHE A 450 -3.36 -33.74 4.77
C PHE A 450 -2.84 -34.84 5.73
N ASN A 451 -2.05 -35.80 5.24
CA ASN A 451 -1.37 -36.77 6.10
C ASN A 451 -0.03 -36.25 6.66
N THR A 452 0.59 -35.27 6.00
CA THR A 452 1.91 -34.75 6.36
C THR A 452 1.81 -33.56 7.29
N TYR A 453 0.94 -32.60 6.95
CA TYR A 453 0.84 -31.32 7.64
C TYR A 453 -0.22 -31.38 8.72
N HIS A 454 0.23 -31.35 9.97
CA HIS A 454 -0.58 -31.21 11.17
C HIS A 454 0.24 -30.44 12.19
N ASN A 455 -0.39 -29.48 12.88
CA ASN A 455 0.29 -28.70 13.90
C ASN A 455 -0.49 -28.74 15.20
N ILE A 456 0.26 -28.78 16.30
CA ILE A 456 -0.25 -28.81 17.67
C ILE A 456 -0.21 -27.43 18.34
N GLN A 457 0.33 -26.42 17.67
CA GLN A 457 0.44 -25.05 18.16
C GLN A 457 -0.79 -24.23 17.73
N GLU A 458 -1.19 -23.32 18.60
CA GLU A 458 -2.31 -22.40 18.36
C GLU A 458 -1.94 -21.25 17.43
N LYS A 459 -2.95 -20.64 16.80
CA LYS A 459 -2.83 -19.51 15.86
C LYS A 459 -2.17 -19.88 14.53
N GLN A 460 -2.26 -18.97 13.56
CA GLN A 460 -1.77 -19.17 12.21
C GLN A 460 -0.95 -17.99 11.69
N ALA A 461 0.09 -18.26 10.90
CA ALA A 461 0.99 -17.30 10.27
C ALA A 461 0.53 -17.00 8.83
N LEU A 462 -0.65 -16.36 8.73
CA LEU A 462 -1.30 -16.08 7.45
C LEU A 462 -0.56 -14.98 6.67
N GLU A 463 0.02 -14.00 7.35
CA GLU A 463 0.84 -12.96 6.71
C GLU A 463 2.04 -13.57 5.99
N ASP A 464 2.75 -14.49 6.64
CA ASP A 464 3.88 -15.21 6.05
C ASP A 464 3.45 -16.04 4.82
N ALA A 465 2.30 -16.71 4.89
CA ALA A 465 1.74 -17.45 3.75
C ALA A 465 1.45 -16.52 2.56
N LEU A 466 0.77 -15.40 2.82
CA LEU A 466 0.40 -14.40 1.81
C LEU A 466 1.65 -13.78 1.17
N LYS A 467 2.66 -13.38 1.97
CA LYS A 467 3.94 -12.86 1.48
C LYS A 467 4.67 -13.86 0.58
N LYS A 468 4.65 -15.15 0.93
CA LYS A 468 5.31 -16.20 0.14
C LYS A 468 4.67 -16.38 -1.23
N VAL A 469 3.34 -16.44 -1.29
CA VAL A 469 2.62 -16.66 -2.56
C VAL A 469 2.56 -15.39 -3.41
N SER A 470 2.72 -14.20 -2.81
CA SER A 470 2.85 -12.93 -3.52
C SER A 470 4.30 -12.50 -3.76
N SER A 471 5.28 -13.39 -3.51
CA SER A 471 6.69 -13.04 -3.67
C SER A 471 7.11 -13.09 -5.15
N PRO A 472 8.09 -12.27 -5.59
CA PRO A 472 8.58 -12.31 -6.97
C PRO A 472 9.01 -13.71 -7.45
N PRO A 473 9.68 -14.56 -6.63
CA PRO A 473 9.99 -15.94 -7.03
C PRO A 473 8.74 -16.80 -7.29
N PHE A 474 7.70 -16.68 -6.48
CA PHE A 474 6.47 -17.46 -6.64
C PHE A 474 5.63 -16.95 -7.81
N MET A 475 5.55 -15.63 -7.96
CA MET A 475 4.84 -14.94 -9.06
C MET A 475 5.66 -14.86 -10.36
N SER A 476 6.69 -15.69 -10.50
CA SER A 476 7.49 -15.80 -11.73
C SER A 476 6.95 -16.89 -12.66
N PRO A 477 7.31 -16.87 -13.96
CA PRO A 477 7.07 -17.99 -14.85
C PRO A 477 7.63 -19.32 -14.32
N GLU A 478 8.77 -19.29 -13.62
CA GLU A 478 9.38 -20.44 -12.96
C GLU A 478 8.54 -20.94 -11.76
N GLY A 479 7.94 -20.02 -11.02
CA GLY A 479 6.95 -20.30 -9.97
C GLY A 479 5.60 -20.80 -10.51
N GLY A 480 5.40 -20.70 -11.83
CA GLY A 480 4.23 -21.15 -12.58
C GLY A 480 3.07 -20.16 -12.60
N TYR A 481 3.30 -18.93 -12.16
CA TYR A 481 2.33 -17.83 -12.25
C TYR A 481 2.24 -17.32 -13.70
N ARG A 482 1.02 -17.11 -14.21
CA ARG A 482 0.77 -16.57 -15.55
C ARG A 482 0.71 -15.04 -15.54
N ASN A 483 1.69 -14.38 -16.13
CA ASN A 483 1.73 -12.91 -16.19
C ASN A 483 0.77 -12.33 -17.24
N GLU A 484 0.32 -13.16 -18.18
CA GLU A 484 -0.55 -12.76 -19.29
C GLU A 484 -2.05 -12.85 -18.98
N THR A 485 -2.44 -13.26 -17.77
CA THR A 485 -3.84 -13.37 -17.33
C THR A 485 -4.04 -12.61 -16.03
N MET A 486 -5.28 -12.26 -15.70
CA MET A 486 -5.66 -11.73 -14.37
C MET A 486 -6.40 -12.79 -13.54
N ASN A 487 -6.32 -14.05 -13.98
CA ASN A 487 -7.20 -15.13 -13.56
C ASN A 487 -6.59 -15.89 -12.37
N HIS A 488 -6.29 -15.15 -11.30
CA HIS A 488 -5.55 -15.66 -10.15
C HIS A 488 -6.42 -15.58 -8.90
N ALA A 489 -6.56 -16.70 -8.18
CA ALA A 489 -7.38 -16.76 -6.98
C ALA A 489 -6.62 -17.40 -5.82
N ILE A 490 -6.72 -16.78 -4.64
CA ILE A 490 -6.40 -17.40 -3.35
C ILE A 490 -7.70 -17.88 -2.74
N ILE A 491 -7.74 -19.15 -2.34
CA ILE A 491 -8.82 -19.72 -1.53
C ILE A 491 -8.24 -20.07 -0.17
N TYR A 492 -8.61 -19.30 0.84
CA TYR A 492 -8.14 -19.44 2.21
C TYR A 492 -9.18 -20.18 3.06
N LEU A 493 -8.77 -21.33 3.64
CA LEU A 493 -9.61 -22.19 4.46
C LEU A 493 -9.15 -22.10 5.92
N THR A 494 -10.07 -21.80 6.83
CA THR A 494 -9.77 -21.74 8.27
C THR A 494 -11.02 -22.05 9.12
N SER A 495 -10.79 -22.39 10.38
CA SER A 495 -11.84 -22.45 11.41
C SER A 495 -11.49 -21.62 12.65
N THR A 496 -10.58 -20.66 12.51
CA THR A 496 -10.18 -19.72 13.57
C THR A 496 -9.84 -18.34 13.00
N GLU A 497 -10.02 -17.31 13.81
CA GLU A 497 -9.59 -15.93 13.50
C GLU A 497 -8.27 -15.57 14.20
N LYS A 498 -7.67 -16.54 14.89
CA LYS A 498 -6.46 -16.29 15.66
C LYS A 498 -5.24 -16.29 14.73
N PHE A 499 -4.68 -15.11 14.50
CA PHE A 499 -3.40 -14.95 13.80
C PHE A 499 -2.24 -14.84 14.78
N TYR A 500 -1.11 -15.46 14.42
CA TYR A 500 0.18 -15.24 15.06
C TYR A 500 0.82 -13.94 14.56
N ASP A 501 0.63 -13.65 13.27
CA ASP A 501 1.12 -12.47 12.55
C ASP A 501 -0.03 -11.51 12.18
N TYR A 502 0.23 -10.51 11.33
CA TYR A 502 -0.73 -9.47 10.97
C TYR A 502 -1.06 -9.45 9.46
N PRO A 503 -1.97 -10.32 9.00
CA PRO A 503 -2.18 -10.58 7.56
C PRO A 503 -2.89 -9.47 6.78
N TYR A 504 -3.51 -8.52 7.47
CA TYR A 504 -4.40 -7.51 6.88
C TYR A 504 -3.74 -6.65 5.79
N PRO A 505 -2.52 -6.08 5.99
CA PRO A 505 -1.92 -5.19 5.01
C PRO A 505 -1.52 -5.95 3.74
N ILE A 506 -0.94 -7.14 3.87
CA ILE A 506 -0.56 -7.95 2.70
C ILE A 506 -1.79 -8.48 1.95
N ALA A 507 -2.86 -8.85 2.65
CA ALA A 507 -4.12 -9.22 2.01
C ALA A 507 -4.72 -8.03 1.23
N SER A 508 -4.69 -6.83 1.82
CA SER A 508 -5.10 -5.59 1.16
C SER A 508 -4.31 -5.34 -0.13
N ASN A 509 -2.99 -5.48 -0.06
CA ASN A 509 -2.10 -5.31 -1.21
C ASN A 509 -2.38 -6.29 -2.34
N ILE A 510 -2.53 -7.57 -2.02
CA ILE A 510 -2.79 -8.61 -3.00
C ILE A 510 -4.03 -8.29 -3.82
N ARG A 511 -5.10 -7.85 -3.15
CA ARG A 511 -6.35 -7.44 -3.82
C ARG A 511 -6.17 -6.14 -4.60
N TYR A 512 -5.44 -5.20 -4.02
CA TYR A 512 -5.23 -3.87 -4.58
C TYR A 512 -4.44 -3.89 -5.89
N TYR A 513 -3.33 -4.63 -5.92
CA TYR A 513 -2.52 -4.82 -7.13
C TYR A 513 -3.06 -5.91 -8.05
N GLU A 514 -4.25 -6.44 -7.73
CA GLU A 514 -4.94 -7.49 -8.49
C GLU A 514 -4.06 -8.72 -8.75
N TRP A 515 -3.13 -9.00 -7.84
CA TRP A 515 -2.28 -10.19 -7.90
C TRP A 515 -3.11 -11.46 -7.72
N TYR A 516 -4.11 -11.39 -6.83
CA TYR A 516 -5.10 -12.44 -6.64
C TYR A 516 -6.43 -11.84 -6.18
N GLY A 517 -7.54 -12.41 -6.64
CA GLY A 517 -8.78 -12.36 -5.87
C GLY A 517 -8.67 -13.27 -4.64
N ILE A 518 -9.08 -12.81 -3.46
CA ILE A 518 -9.03 -13.61 -2.23
C ILE A 518 -10.44 -14.04 -1.83
N VAL A 519 -10.62 -15.35 -1.69
CA VAL A 519 -11.86 -15.98 -1.20
C VAL A 519 -11.57 -16.63 0.14
N THR A 520 -12.36 -16.31 1.17
CA THR A 520 -12.23 -16.92 2.50
C THR A 520 -13.37 -17.90 2.78
N VAL A 521 -13.03 -19.04 3.38
CA VAL A 521 -14.00 -20.04 3.88
C VAL A 521 -13.72 -20.30 5.35
N GLY A 522 -14.53 -19.68 6.21
CA GLY A 522 -14.51 -19.84 7.66
C GLY A 522 -15.42 -20.99 8.10
N TYR A 523 -14.92 -22.22 8.11
CA TYR A 523 -15.72 -23.39 8.51
C TYR A 523 -15.97 -23.35 10.03
N ASN A 524 -17.22 -23.48 10.45
CA ASN A 524 -17.64 -23.35 11.86
C ASN A 524 -17.30 -22.00 12.52
N LEU A 525 -16.99 -20.97 11.74
CA LEU A 525 -16.85 -19.60 12.24
C LEU A 525 -18.19 -18.85 12.22
N THR A 526 -18.30 -17.81 13.02
CA THR A 526 -19.48 -16.93 13.05
C THR A 526 -19.45 -15.95 11.89
N GLU A 527 -20.62 -15.61 11.32
CA GLU A 527 -20.75 -14.62 10.23
C GLU A 527 -20.38 -13.18 10.65
N ASP A 528 -20.12 -12.91 11.94
CA ASP A 528 -19.69 -11.60 12.46
C ASP A 528 -18.15 -11.42 12.46
N SER A 529 -17.44 -12.22 11.67
CA SER A 529 -15.98 -12.25 11.62
C SER A 529 -15.38 -11.08 10.80
N ASP A 530 -15.23 -9.91 11.41
CA ASP A 530 -14.64 -8.73 10.77
C ASP A 530 -13.25 -9.02 10.16
N ASP A 531 -12.48 -9.89 10.81
CA ASP A 531 -11.15 -10.27 10.38
C ASP A 531 -11.17 -11.05 9.04
N ILE A 532 -12.04 -12.05 8.93
CA ILE A 532 -12.17 -12.88 7.72
C ILE A 532 -12.69 -12.05 6.55
N TYR A 533 -13.61 -11.10 6.79
CA TYR A 533 -14.05 -10.15 5.77
C TYR A 533 -12.93 -9.25 5.31
N TYR A 534 -12.06 -8.78 6.21
CA TYR A 534 -10.94 -7.92 5.84
C TYR A 534 -9.94 -8.67 4.93
N ILE A 535 -9.74 -9.97 5.13
CA ILE A 535 -8.82 -10.79 4.32
C ILE A 535 -9.33 -11.01 2.89
N SER A 536 -10.63 -11.21 2.68
CA SER A 536 -11.21 -11.37 1.33
C SER A 536 -11.58 -10.04 0.66
N GLY A 537 -11.74 -8.96 1.44
CA GLY A 537 -12.22 -7.67 0.95
C GLY A 537 -13.75 -7.49 1.03
N GLY A 538 -14.46 -8.36 1.75
CA GLY A 538 -15.88 -8.18 2.07
C GLY A 538 -16.72 -9.44 2.01
N ALA A 539 -18.04 -9.28 2.19
CA ALA A 539 -18.97 -10.40 2.32
C ALA A 539 -19.15 -11.22 1.04
N ASP A 540 -19.03 -10.61 -0.14
CA ASP A 540 -19.22 -11.31 -1.43
C ASP A 540 -18.17 -12.39 -1.69
N CYS A 541 -17.05 -12.34 -0.98
CA CYS A 541 -15.92 -13.27 -1.10
C CYS A 541 -15.64 -14.05 0.20
N SER A 542 -16.56 -14.02 1.17
CA SER A 542 -16.41 -14.69 2.47
C SER A 542 -17.57 -15.65 2.73
N PHE A 543 -17.26 -16.88 3.10
CA PHE A 543 -18.26 -17.93 3.30
C PHE A 543 -18.08 -18.62 4.66
N PHE A 544 -19.18 -18.83 5.39
CA PHE A 544 -19.16 -19.36 6.76
C PHE A 544 -20.01 -20.64 6.90
N PRO A 545 -19.66 -21.76 6.24
CA PRO A 545 -20.40 -23.00 6.40
C PRO A 545 -20.25 -23.60 7.80
N HIS A 546 -21.35 -23.98 8.45
CA HIS A 546 -21.34 -24.60 9.79
C HIS A 546 -21.38 -26.13 9.77
N ASN A 547 -21.45 -26.72 8.58
CA ASN A 547 -21.39 -28.16 8.39
C ASN A 547 -21.06 -28.50 6.94
N MET A 548 -20.73 -29.76 6.70
CA MET A 548 -20.43 -30.29 5.37
C MET A 548 -21.55 -30.08 4.35
N THR A 549 -22.83 -30.11 4.79
CA THR A 549 -23.97 -29.97 3.89
C THR A 549 -24.06 -28.55 3.34
N GLU A 550 -23.94 -27.54 4.21
CA GLU A 550 -23.88 -26.12 3.81
C GLU A 550 -22.67 -25.83 2.93
N MET A 551 -21.51 -26.38 3.31
CA MET A 551 -20.28 -26.22 2.54
C MET A 551 -20.43 -26.73 1.09
N ILE A 552 -21.04 -27.90 0.91
CA ILE A 552 -21.26 -28.49 -0.42
C ILE A 552 -22.37 -27.75 -1.18
N SER A 553 -23.51 -27.49 -0.54
CA SER A 553 -24.70 -26.97 -1.23
C SER A 553 -24.58 -25.50 -1.65
N ASN A 554 -23.94 -24.67 -0.82
CA ASN A 554 -23.89 -23.22 -1.01
C ASN A 554 -22.48 -22.73 -1.32
N THR A 555 -21.50 -23.08 -0.48
CA THR A 555 -20.15 -22.52 -0.56
C THR A 555 -19.42 -22.97 -1.81
N VAL A 556 -19.38 -24.28 -2.09
CA VAL A 556 -18.69 -24.84 -3.28
C VAL A 556 -19.16 -24.16 -4.57
N ASN A 557 -20.48 -24.07 -4.78
CA ASN A 557 -21.03 -23.47 -5.99
C ASN A 557 -20.67 -21.98 -6.12
N SER A 558 -20.69 -21.25 -5.01
CA SER A 558 -20.35 -19.83 -4.98
C SER A 558 -18.87 -19.61 -5.29
N VAL A 559 -17.98 -20.39 -4.69
CA VAL A 559 -16.53 -20.32 -4.94
C VAL A 559 -16.19 -20.73 -6.37
N GLN A 560 -16.80 -21.79 -6.90
CA GLN A 560 -16.62 -22.20 -8.30
C GLN A 560 -17.03 -21.08 -9.27
N ASN A 561 -18.13 -20.38 -8.99
CA ASN A 561 -18.59 -19.27 -9.81
C ASN A 561 -17.62 -18.08 -9.74
N LEU A 562 -17.06 -17.76 -8.57
CA LEU A 562 -16.05 -16.71 -8.43
C LEU A 562 -14.78 -17.04 -9.23
N VAL A 563 -14.25 -18.26 -9.11
CA VAL A 563 -13.07 -18.70 -9.88
C VAL A 563 -13.37 -18.72 -11.37
N TRP A 564 -14.56 -19.16 -11.77
CA TRP A 564 -14.97 -19.14 -13.18
C TRP A 564 -15.04 -17.71 -13.72
N LYS A 565 -15.66 -16.77 -12.99
CA LYS A 565 -15.71 -15.35 -13.39
C LYS A 565 -14.32 -14.75 -13.51
N ALA A 566 -13.43 -15.08 -12.58
CA ALA A 566 -12.03 -14.66 -12.66
C ALA A 566 -11.29 -15.28 -13.85
N SER A 567 -11.78 -16.42 -14.39
CA SER A 567 -11.16 -17.09 -15.54
C SER A 567 -11.61 -16.58 -16.91
N GLN A 568 -12.62 -15.70 -16.96
CA GLN A 568 -13.13 -15.07 -18.19
C GLN A 568 -12.50 -13.70 -18.37
#